data_AF-A0AA95N358-F1
#
_entry.id   AF-A0AA95N358-F1
#
_cell.length_a   1.000
_cell.length_b   1.000
_cell.length_c   1.000
_cell.angle_alpha   90.00
_cell.angle_beta   90.00
_cell.angle_gamma   90.00
#
_symmetry.space_group_name_H-M   'P 1'
#
loop_
_entity.id
_entity.type
_entity.pdbx_description
1 polymer ?
#
loop_
_entity_poly.entity_id
_entity_poly.type
_entity_poly.pdbx_seq_one_letter_code
_entity_poly.pdbx_strand_id
1 'polypeptide(L)'
;MREFLIAVCFVSISGCGFYPNEYEVIGRVSEVIEIPIPNDFEIINSSSSFSPGDMIQEFEIEFSASAYEELLKRINLSEWIKCESGYQYIRDLSEKSEAHVSIGSECCRLRYQYGEI
;
A
#
# COMPACT_ATOMS: atom_id res chain seq x y z
N MET A 1 -25.58 3.42 21.99
CA MET A 1 -24.84 2.79 20.89
C MET A 1 -24.59 3.87 19.86
N ARG A 2 -23.32 4.24 19.63
CA ARG A 2 -22.95 5.31 18.69
C ARG A 2 -22.58 4.62 17.38
N GLU A 3 -23.49 4.69 16.41
CA GLU A 3 -23.26 4.25 15.04
C GLU A 3 -22.32 5.28 14.39
N PHE A 4 -21.08 4.88 14.10
CA PHE A 4 -20.19 5.67 13.27
C PHE A 4 -20.52 5.38 11.81
N LEU A 5 -21.30 6.29 11.21
CA LEU A 5 -21.38 6.44 9.76
C LEU A 5 -19.98 6.84 9.27
N ILE A 6 -19.19 5.88 8.80
CA ILE A 6 -17.98 6.17 8.03
C ILE A 6 -18.46 6.55 6.63
N ALA A 7 -18.31 7.84 6.31
CA ALA A 7 -18.61 8.40 5.01
C ALA A 7 -17.73 7.73 3.95
N VAL A 8 -18.33 6.85 3.13
CA VAL A 8 -17.70 6.37 1.91
C VAL A 8 -17.83 7.48 0.86
N CYS A 9 -16.83 8.35 0.79
CA CYS A 9 -16.67 9.24 -0.35
C CYS A 9 -16.23 8.41 -1.56
N PHE A 10 -17.23 7.87 -2.29
CA PHE A 10 -17.05 7.34 -3.64
C PHE A 10 -16.70 8.49 -4.58
N VAL A 11 -15.42 8.78 -4.75
CA VAL A 11 -14.94 9.58 -5.87
C VAL A 11 -14.93 8.67 -7.10
N SER A 12 -16.10 8.59 -7.75
CA SER A 12 -16.24 8.01 -9.07
C SER A 12 -15.58 8.94 -10.07
N ILE A 13 -14.28 8.75 -10.34
CA ILE A 13 -13.63 9.39 -11.48
C ILE A 13 -13.11 8.31 -12.42
N SER A 14 -13.95 7.99 -13.39
CA SER A 14 -13.50 7.54 -14.70
C SER A 14 -12.49 8.56 -15.26
N GLY A 15 -11.20 8.21 -15.25
CA GLY A 15 -10.20 8.82 -16.14
C GLY A 15 -9.42 10.06 -15.67
N CYS A 16 -9.36 10.39 -14.37
CA CYS A 16 -8.37 11.35 -13.85
C CYS A 16 -7.56 10.67 -12.73
N GLY A 17 -6.24 10.74 -12.85
CA GLY A 17 -5.29 9.99 -12.03
C GLY A 17 -5.56 10.05 -10.53
N PHE A 18 -5.59 8.87 -9.92
CA PHE A 18 -5.42 8.71 -8.49
C PHE A 18 -3.98 9.12 -8.16
N TYR A 19 -3.80 10.34 -7.65
CA TYR A 19 -2.52 10.85 -7.15
C TYR A 19 -2.60 10.95 -5.63
N PRO A 20 -2.34 9.86 -4.89
CA PRO A 20 -2.34 9.92 -3.44
C PRO A 20 -1.24 10.90 -3.00
N ASN A 21 -1.50 11.70 -1.97
CA ASN A 21 -0.44 12.50 -1.38
C ASN A 21 0.44 11.64 -0.45
N GLU A 22 1.62 12.15 -0.09
CA GLU A 22 2.58 11.45 0.77
C GLU A 22 1.97 10.99 2.10
N TYR A 23 1.12 11.80 2.74
CA TYR A 23 0.49 11.43 4.00
C TYR A 23 -0.49 10.26 3.85
N GLU A 24 -1.24 10.21 2.75
CA GLU A 24 -2.13 9.09 2.44
C GLU A 24 -1.33 7.81 2.21
N VAL A 25 -0.21 7.90 1.49
CA VAL A 25 0.70 6.77 1.27
C VAL A 25 1.32 6.29 2.58
N ILE A 26 1.83 7.20 3.41
CA ILE A 26 2.37 6.86 4.73
C ILE A 26 1.33 6.14 5.59
N GLY A 27 0.13 6.69 5.68
CA GLY A 27 -0.94 6.10 6.48
C GLY A 27 -1.29 4.69 6.01
N ARG A 28 -1.44 4.52 4.69
CA ARG A 28 -1.78 3.23 4.06
C ARG A 28 -0.69 2.18 4.23
N VAL A 29 0.55 2.49 3.86
CA VAL A 29 1.65 1.52 3.99
C VAL A 29 1.83 1.15 5.45
N SER A 30 1.89 2.16 6.35
CA SER A 30 2.10 1.91 7.78
C SER A 30 0.98 1.09 8.41
N GLU A 31 -0.26 1.29 7.96
CA GLU A 31 -1.40 0.45 8.36
C GLU A 31 -1.15 -0.99 7.96
N VAL A 32 -0.75 -1.26 6.70
CA VAL A 32 -0.57 -2.62 6.18
C VAL A 32 0.58 -3.36 6.84
N ILE A 33 1.77 -2.74 6.94
CA ILE A 33 2.97 -3.37 7.51
C ILE A 33 3.06 -3.23 9.05
N GLU A 34 2.08 -2.59 9.68
CA GLU A 34 1.96 -2.37 11.13
C GLU A 34 3.15 -1.67 11.79
N ILE A 35 3.91 -0.91 11.01
CA ILE A 35 5.03 -0.10 11.50
C ILE A 35 5.01 1.28 10.82
N PRO A 36 5.50 2.34 11.49
CA PRO A 36 5.66 3.64 10.85
C PRO A 36 6.70 3.58 9.73
N ILE A 37 6.32 3.96 8.50
CA ILE A 37 7.28 4.14 7.42
C ILE A 37 8.04 5.48 7.53
N PRO A 38 9.29 5.55 7.06
CA PRO A 38 10.01 6.82 6.93
C PRO A 38 9.31 7.78 5.97
N ASN A 39 9.47 9.09 6.19
CA ASN A 39 8.86 10.13 5.36
C ASN A 39 9.72 10.56 4.16
N ASP A 40 10.90 9.95 4.00
CA ASP A 40 11.89 10.33 2.97
C ASP A 40 11.80 9.34 1.80
N PHE A 41 10.81 9.59 0.95
CA PHE A 41 10.49 8.81 -0.25
C PHE A 41 9.83 9.68 -1.32
N GLU A 42 9.80 9.19 -2.55
CA GLU A 42 9.04 9.78 -3.66
C GLU A 42 8.00 8.78 -4.19
N ILE A 43 6.81 9.26 -4.58
CA ILE A 43 5.81 8.44 -5.26
C ILE A 43 6.14 8.41 -6.75
N ILE A 44 6.67 7.29 -7.24
CA ILE A 44 7.13 7.14 -8.62
C ILE A 44 6.06 6.55 -9.55
N ASN A 45 5.05 5.89 -9.00
CA ASN A 45 3.91 5.38 -9.77
C ASN A 45 2.64 5.31 -8.92
N SER A 46 1.49 5.53 -9.55
CA SER A 46 0.18 5.33 -8.94
C SER A 46 -0.86 5.02 -10.01
N SER A 47 -1.68 4.00 -9.74
CA SER A 47 -2.75 3.58 -10.64
C SER A 47 -3.95 3.07 -9.85
N SER A 48 -5.12 3.24 -10.44
CA SER A 48 -6.34 2.62 -9.95
C SER A 48 -7.10 2.02 -11.12
N SER A 49 -7.62 0.81 -10.93
CA SER A 49 -8.49 0.16 -11.89
C SER A 49 -9.75 -0.30 -11.18
N PHE A 50 -10.88 -0.09 -11.83
CA PHE A 50 -12.19 -0.45 -11.32
C PHE A 50 -12.92 -1.33 -12.33
N SER A 51 -13.42 -2.46 -11.85
CA SER A 51 -14.32 -3.37 -12.54
C SER A 51 -15.57 -3.55 -11.68
N PRO A 52 -16.73 -3.92 -12.26
CA PRO A 52 -17.92 -4.21 -11.45
C PRO A 52 -17.62 -5.32 -10.43
N GLY A 53 -17.60 -4.97 -9.14
CA GLY A 53 -17.29 -5.90 -8.05
C GLY A 53 -15.85 -5.83 -7.54
N ASP A 54 -14.91 -5.33 -8.36
CA ASP A 54 -13.48 -5.32 -8.03
C ASP A 54 -12.84 -3.93 -8.19
N MET A 55 -11.96 -3.58 -7.26
CA MET A 55 -11.18 -2.37 -7.28
C MET A 55 -9.73 -2.69 -6.89
N ILE A 56 -8.80 -2.28 -7.75
CA ILE A 56 -7.37 -2.37 -7.47
C ILE A 56 -6.82 -0.96 -7.39
N GLN A 57 -6.05 -0.69 -6.33
CA GLN A 57 -5.26 0.53 -6.18
C GLN A 57 -3.81 0.15 -5.97
N GLU A 58 -2.94 0.70 -6.79
CA GLU A 58 -1.50 0.45 -6.75
C GLU A 58 -0.78 1.77 -6.61
N PHE A 59 0.24 1.80 -5.75
CA PHE A 59 1.21 2.88 -5.74
C PHE A 59 2.59 2.32 -5.43
N GLU A 60 3.59 2.98 -6.00
CA GLU A 60 4.99 2.62 -5.89
C GLU A 60 5.75 3.82 -5.38
N ILE A 61 6.53 3.59 -4.33
CA ILE A 61 7.39 4.57 -3.72
C ILE A 61 8.84 4.15 -3.82
N GLU A 62 9.71 5.11 -4.06
CA GLU A 62 11.16 4.97 -4.00
C GLU A 62 11.64 5.65 -2.72
N PHE A 63 12.31 4.90 -1.85
CA PHE A 63 12.90 5.46 -0.63
C PHE A 63 14.30 5.99 -0.93
N SER A 64 14.72 7.02 -0.19
CA SER A 64 16.16 7.31 -0.10
C SER A 64 16.90 6.11 0.52
N ALA A 65 18.18 5.94 0.20
CA ALA A 65 18.99 4.85 0.75
C ALA A 65 18.92 4.78 2.30
N SER A 66 18.98 5.95 2.96
CA SER A 66 18.87 6.04 4.43
C SER A 66 17.49 5.63 4.95
N ALA A 67 16.42 6.05 4.28
CA ALA A 67 15.06 5.69 4.64
C ALA A 67 14.81 4.20 4.44
N TYR A 68 15.27 3.65 3.33
CA TYR A 68 15.16 2.23 3.02
C TYR A 68 15.84 1.36 4.09
N GLU A 69 17.06 1.71 4.50
CA GLU A 69 17.74 1.01 5.60
C GLU A 69 17.01 1.11 6.93
N GLU A 70 16.42 2.27 7.24
CA GLU A 70 15.62 2.47 8.46
C GLU A 70 14.37 1.60 8.46
N LEU A 71 13.67 1.52 7.32
CA LEU A 71 12.51 0.66 7.13
C LEU A 71 12.88 -0.81 7.37
N LEU A 72 13.94 -1.30 6.73
CA LEU A 72 14.38 -2.69 6.85
C LEU A 72 14.77 -3.09 8.29
N LYS A 73 15.29 -2.16 9.09
CA LYS A 73 15.60 -2.40 10.51
C LYS A 73 14.34 -2.59 11.37
N ARG A 74 13.21 -2.06 10.93
CA ARG A 74 11.92 -2.12 11.65
C ARG A 74 11.05 -3.30 11.21
N ILE A 75 11.18 -3.73 9.96
CA ILE A 75 10.39 -4.85 9.42
C ILE A 75 10.91 -6.18 9.95
N ASN A 76 9.99 -7.01 10.41
CA ASN A 76 10.27 -8.42 10.69
C ASN A 76 10.23 -9.25 9.39
N LEU A 77 11.37 -9.36 8.70
CA LEU A 77 11.47 -10.10 7.43
C LEU A 77 11.18 -11.61 7.55
N SER A 78 11.07 -12.18 8.76
CA SER A 78 10.71 -13.60 8.93
C SER A 78 9.26 -13.92 8.56
N GLU A 79 8.38 -12.91 8.55
CA GLU A 79 6.98 -13.00 8.14
C GLU A 79 6.78 -12.69 6.65
N TRP A 80 7.86 -12.41 5.92
CA TRP A 80 7.85 -12.01 4.53
C TRP A 80 8.32 -13.15 3.63
N ILE A 81 7.73 -13.24 2.45
CA ILE A 81 8.11 -14.19 1.41
C ILE A 81 9.30 -13.60 0.65
N LYS A 82 10.44 -14.28 0.69
CA LYS A 82 11.62 -13.87 -0.09
C LYS A 82 11.45 -14.26 -1.56
N CYS A 83 11.63 -13.30 -2.46
CA CYS A 83 11.52 -13.46 -3.91
C CYS A 83 12.83 -13.02 -4.60
N GLU A 84 12.98 -13.28 -5.90
CA GLU A 84 14.18 -12.90 -6.66
C GLU A 84 14.47 -11.40 -6.63
N SER A 85 13.42 -10.58 -6.55
CA SER A 85 13.48 -9.11 -6.54
C SER A 85 13.45 -8.48 -5.15
N GLY A 86 13.39 -9.26 -4.06
CA GLY A 86 13.34 -8.74 -2.69
C GLY A 86 12.41 -9.54 -1.76
N TYR A 87 11.45 -8.87 -1.13
CA TYR A 87 10.52 -9.46 -0.17
C TYR A 87 9.08 -9.07 -0.49
N GLN A 88 8.14 -9.98 -0.24
CA GLN A 88 6.71 -9.76 -0.40
C GLN A 88 5.97 -10.07 0.90
N TYR A 89 4.95 -9.28 1.18
CA TYR A 89 4.08 -9.45 2.33
C TYR A 89 2.64 -9.27 1.88
N ILE A 90 1.80 -10.23 2.25
CA ILE A 90 0.38 -10.23 1.92
C ILE A 90 -0.37 -10.16 3.23
N ARG A 91 -1.33 -9.23 3.32
CA ARG A 91 -2.17 -9.05 4.48
C ARG A 91 -3.63 -8.99 4.08
N ASP A 92 -4.42 -9.85 4.70
CA ASP A 92 -5.87 -9.75 4.67
C ASP A 92 -6.33 -8.56 5.52
N LEU A 93 -7.02 -7.62 4.89
CA LEU A 93 -7.60 -6.44 5.56
C LEU A 93 -9.07 -6.68 5.92
N SER A 94 -9.77 -7.49 5.13
CA SER A 94 -11.15 -7.92 5.37
C SER A 94 -11.47 -9.18 4.55
N GLU A 95 -12.68 -9.73 4.69
CA GLU A 95 -13.16 -10.87 3.88
C GLU A 95 -13.16 -10.62 2.36
N LYS A 96 -13.05 -9.36 1.93
CA LYS A 96 -13.09 -8.94 0.51
C LYS A 96 -11.93 -8.04 0.13
N SER A 97 -10.91 -7.91 0.98
CA SER A 97 -9.78 -7.04 0.68
C SER A 97 -8.47 -7.55 1.23
N GLU A 98 -7.45 -7.50 0.39
CA GLU A 98 -6.08 -7.82 0.72
C GLU A 98 -5.13 -6.71 0.25
N ALA A 99 -4.00 -6.60 0.94
CA ALA A 99 -2.90 -5.74 0.55
C ALA A 99 -1.65 -6.56 0.29
N HIS A 100 -0.98 -6.26 -0.81
CA HIS A 100 0.28 -6.86 -1.22
C HIS A 100 1.35 -5.77 -1.16
N VAL A 101 2.33 -5.95 -0.30
CA VAL A 101 3.51 -5.10 -0.19
C VAL A 101 4.68 -5.84 -0.81
N SER A 102 5.39 -5.22 -1.72
CA SER A 102 6.66 -5.73 -2.27
C SER A 102 7.77 -4.74 -1.97
N ILE A 103 8.85 -5.18 -1.35
CA ILE A 103 10.04 -4.37 -1.06
C ILE A 103 11.21 -4.94 -1.87
N GLY A 104 11.78 -4.14 -2.76
CA GLY A 104 12.91 -4.48 -3.62
C GLY A 104 14.07 -3.50 -3.46
N SER A 105 14.96 -3.42 -4.46
CA SER A 105 16.11 -2.50 -4.48
C SER A 105 15.67 -1.03 -4.35
N GLU A 106 15.54 -0.54 -3.11
CA GLU A 106 15.15 0.83 -2.73
C GLU A 106 13.68 1.21 -3.05
N CYS A 107 12.94 0.37 -3.75
CA CYS A 107 11.52 0.57 -4.02
C CYS A 107 10.62 -0.24 -3.09
N CYS A 108 9.48 0.34 -2.71
CA CYS A 108 8.35 -0.34 -2.10
C CYS A 108 7.11 -0.15 -2.96
N ARG A 109 6.46 -1.25 -3.32
CA ARG A 109 5.18 -1.24 -4.05
C ARG A 109 4.09 -1.74 -3.12
N LEU A 110 3.01 -0.98 -3.04
CA LEU A 110 1.80 -1.39 -2.33
C LEU A 110 0.64 -1.50 -3.31
N ARG A 111 0.02 -2.67 -3.32
CA ARG A 111 -1.18 -2.99 -4.09
C ARG A 111 -2.29 -3.35 -3.12
N TYR A 112 -3.37 -2.60 -3.17
CA TYR A 112 -4.64 -2.93 -2.55
C TYR A 112 -5.54 -3.58 -3.58
N GLN A 113 -6.14 -4.69 -3.20
CA GLN A 113 -7.16 -5.36 -3.98
C GLN A 113 -8.41 -5.49 -3.11
N TYR A 114 -9.53 -4.99 -3.62
CA TYR A 114 -10.86 -5.10 -3.05
C TYR A 114 -11.73 -5.82 -4.07
N GLY A 115 -12.41 -6.91 -3.70
CA GLY A 115 -13.13 -7.72 -4.68
C GLY A 115 -13.65 -9.05 -4.13
N GLU A 116 -14.23 -9.87 -5.01
CA GLU A 116 -14.41 -11.29 -4.69
C GLU A 116 -13.03 -11.97 -4.69
N ILE A 117 -12.53 -12.32 -3.50
CA ILE A 117 -11.26 -13.06 -3.31
C ILE A 117 -11.51 -14.56 -3.51
#